data_AF-A0A930GVT8-F1
#
_entry.id   AF-A0A930GVT8-F1
#
_cell.length_a   1.000
_cell.length_b   1.000
_cell.length_c   1.000
_cell.angle_alpha   90.00
_cell.angle_beta   90.00
_cell.angle_gamma   90.00
#
_symmetry.space_group_name_H-M   'P 1'
#
loop_
_entity.id
_entity.type
_entity.pdbx_description
1 polymer ?
#
loop_
_entity_poly.entity_id
_entity_poly.type
_entity_poly.pdbx_seq_one_letter_code
_entity_poly.pdbx_strand_id
1 'polypeptide(L)'
;MLKISNFELMAIIYMMVLLVIVIISAIIAFKNLSIRERKYDVFMIENNELTVLSGIPVRYRLSDIEMVVFSKTVSRGNYGGRMRILKKGGLLGRIFLFDASAYRKKFAFSSTCEEIDFITEDLMKQLREHGIKCIKK
;
A
#
# COMPACT_ATOMS: atom_id res chain seq x y z
N MET A 1 -22.70 -11.43 -51.22
CA MET A 1 -21.44 -11.98 -50.65
C MET A 1 -20.40 -10.87 -50.67
N LEU A 2 -20.07 -10.25 -49.53
CA LEU A 2 -19.01 -9.25 -49.48
C LEU A 2 -17.66 -9.97 -49.71
N LYS A 3 -16.97 -9.64 -50.80
CA LYS A 3 -15.60 -10.09 -51.06
C LYS A 3 -14.66 -9.08 -50.40
N ILE A 4 -14.17 -9.40 -49.20
CA ILE A 4 -13.10 -8.65 -48.56
C ILE A 4 -11.83 -8.88 -49.38
N SER A 5 -11.19 -7.80 -49.84
CA SER A 5 -9.93 -7.91 -50.55
C SER A 5 -8.82 -8.31 -49.57
N ASN A 6 -7.75 -8.95 -50.06
CA ASN A 6 -6.61 -9.30 -49.21
C ASN A 6 -6.00 -8.05 -48.53
N PHE A 7 -6.09 -6.88 -49.17
CA PHE A 7 -5.64 -5.62 -48.59
C PHE A 7 -6.48 -5.21 -47.37
N GLU A 8 -7.80 -5.26 -47.49
CA GLU A 8 -8.73 -4.98 -46.37
C GLU A 8 -8.53 -5.98 -45.22
N LEU A 9 -8.33 -7.26 -45.53
CA LEU A 9 -8.04 -8.28 -44.52
C LEU A 9 -6.74 -7.98 -43.76
N MET A 10 -5.67 -7.58 -44.46
CA MET A 10 -4.40 -7.22 -43.83
C MET A 10 -4.52 -5.94 -42.99
N ALA A 11 -5.29 -4.95 -43.45
CA ALA A 11 -5.58 -3.74 -42.68
C ALA A 11 -6.36 -4.05 -41.39
N ILE A 12 -7.37 -4.92 -41.45
CA ILE A 12 -8.12 -5.37 -40.28
C ILE A 12 -7.20 -6.10 -39.29
N ILE A 13 -6.34 -7.01 -39.77
CA ILE A 13 -5.38 -7.73 -38.92
C ILE A 13 -4.42 -6.74 -38.25
N TYR A 14 -3.89 -5.77 -39.00
CA TYR A 14 -2.98 -4.75 -38.45
C TYR A 14 -3.66 -3.91 -37.37
N MET A 15 -4.90 -3.45 -37.61
CA MET A 15 -5.67 -2.70 -36.63
C MET A 15 -5.99 -3.52 -35.37
N MET A 16 -6.27 -4.82 -35.53
CA MET A 16 -6.46 -5.72 -34.40
C MET A 16 -5.18 -5.90 -33.58
N VAL A 17 -4.03 -6.08 -34.23
CA VAL A 17 -2.74 -6.17 -33.55
C VAL A 17 -2.43 -4.86 -32.80
N LEU A 18 -2.67 -3.71 -33.44
CA LEU A 18 -2.49 -2.41 -32.80
C LEU A 18 -3.37 -2.24 -31.56
N LEU A 19 -4.64 -2.64 -31.64
CA LEU A 19 -5.57 -2.59 -30.51
C LEU A 19 -5.08 -3.46 -29.34
N VAL A 20 -4.59 -4.66 -29.62
CA VAL A 20 -4.03 -5.56 -28.60
C VAL A 20 -2.82 -4.92 -27.91
N ILE A 21 -1.92 -4.28 -28.66
CA ILE A 21 -0.76 -3.56 -28.10
C ILE A 21 -1.20 -2.40 -27.21
N VAL A 22 -2.22 -1.63 -27.62
CA VAL A 22 -2.77 -0.52 -26.83
C VAL A 22 -3.37 -1.04 -25.52
N ILE A 23 -4.12 -2.15 -25.55
CA ILE A 23 -4.70 -2.75 -24.34
C ILE A 23 -3.60 -3.22 -23.39
N ILE A 24 -2.57 -3.93 -23.90
CA ILE A 24 -1.47 -4.42 -23.06
C ILE A 24 -0.69 -3.25 -22.44
N SER A 25 -0.39 -2.21 -23.23
CA SER A 25 0.34 -1.04 -22.72
C SER A 25 -0.48 -0.29 -21.66
N ALA A 26 -1.79 -0.17 -21.83
CA ALA A 26 -2.68 0.38 -20.81
C ALA A 26 -2.63 -0.44 -19.51
N ILE A 27 -2.76 -1.77 -19.58
CA ILE A 27 -2.69 -2.65 -18.39
C ILE A 27 -1.36 -2.47 -17.64
N ILE A 28 -0.24 -2.39 -18.38
CA ILE A 28 1.09 -2.17 -17.79
C ILE A 28 1.16 -0.80 -17.11
N ALA A 29 0.69 0.26 -17.78
CA ALA A 29 0.67 1.60 -17.23
C ALA A 29 -0.17 1.69 -15.94
N PHE A 30 -1.37 1.09 -15.94
CA PHE A 30 -2.22 1.01 -14.75
C PHE A 30 -1.57 0.26 -13.60
N LYS A 31 -0.94 -0.90 -13.87
CA LYS A 31 -0.19 -1.64 -12.84
C LYS A 31 0.94 -0.80 -12.24
N ASN A 32 1.72 -0.14 -13.08
CA ASN A 32 2.83 0.71 -12.63
C ASN A 32 2.34 1.90 -11.79
N LEU A 33 1.20 2.49 -12.17
CA LEU A 33 0.59 3.57 -11.41
C LEU A 33 0.17 3.09 -10.01
N SER A 34 -0.52 1.95 -9.92
CA SER A 34 -0.94 1.38 -8.63
C SER A 34 0.25 1.03 -7.73
N ILE A 35 1.33 0.47 -8.28
CA ILE A 35 2.56 0.20 -7.51
C ILE A 35 3.17 1.49 -6.97
N ARG A 36 3.15 2.57 -7.78
CA ARG A 36 3.69 3.87 -7.38
C ARG A 36 2.89 4.49 -6.23
N GLU A 37 1.58 4.35 -6.24
CA GLU A 37 0.71 4.82 -5.15
C GLU A 37 1.02 4.10 -3.84
N ARG A 38 1.22 2.77 -3.90
CA ARG A 38 1.49 1.94 -2.72
C ARG A 38 2.91 2.03 -2.16
N LYS A 39 3.84 2.66 -2.91
CA LYS A 39 5.27 2.73 -2.54
C LYS A 39 5.52 3.28 -1.13
N TYR A 40 4.67 4.19 -0.67
CA TYR A 40 4.81 4.87 0.62
C TYR A 40 3.82 4.36 1.67
N ASP A 41 3.02 3.35 1.37
CA ASP A 41 2.08 2.78 2.32
C ASP A 41 2.84 2.14 3.49
N VAL A 42 2.27 2.24 4.70
CA VAL A 42 2.87 1.63 5.91
C VAL A 42 2.64 0.12 5.90
N PHE A 43 1.46 -0.30 5.46
CA PHE A 43 1.10 -1.70 5.31
C PHE A 43 0.07 -1.87 4.19
N MET A 44 -0.15 -3.12 3.82
CA MET A 44 -1.22 -3.56 2.92
C MET A 44 -1.95 -4.74 3.57
N ILE A 45 -3.28 -4.76 3.47
CA ILE A 45 -4.09 -5.90 3.91
C ILE A 45 -4.71 -6.55 2.67
N GLU A 46 -4.29 -7.78 2.38
CA GLU A 46 -4.81 -8.58 1.27
C GLU A 46 -4.89 -10.04 1.72
N ASN A 47 -5.92 -10.78 1.26
CA ASN A 47 -6.06 -12.22 1.52
C ASN A 47 -5.94 -12.63 3.01
N ASN A 48 -6.52 -11.83 3.92
CA ASN A 48 -6.46 -12.06 5.37
C ASN A 48 -5.03 -12.02 5.96
N GLU A 49 -4.10 -11.38 5.26
CA GLU A 49 -2.74 -11.10 5.72
C GLU A 49 -2.48 -9.59 5.75
N LEU A 50 -1.83 -9.13 6.82
CA LEU A 50 -1.23 -7.81 6.94
C LEU A 50 0.24 -7.90 6.50
N THR A 51 0.60 -7.20 5.43
CA THR A 51 1.97 -7.02 4.98
C THR A 51 2.46 -5.64 5.37
N VAL A 52 3.42 -5.56 6.29
CA VAL A 52 4.06 -4.28 6.66
C VAL A 52 5.16 -3.97 5.66
N LEU A 53 5.13 -2.76 5.09
CA LEU A 53 6.00 -2.32 4.00
C LEU A 53 7.19 -1.52 4.53
N SER A 54 8.05 -2.17 5.33
CA SER A 54 9.19 -1.52 5.99
C SER A 54 10.52 -2.06 5.45
N GLY A 55 10.98 -1.53 4.32
CA GLY A 55 12.22 -1.96 3.65
C GLY A 55 12.16 -3.41 3.18
N ILE A 56 12.32 -4.37 4.11
CA ILE A 56 12.03 -5.79 3.92
C ILE A 56 10.59 -6.06 4.41
N PRO A 57 9.65 -6.41 3.52
CA PRO A 57 8.27 -6.65 3.90
C PRO A 57 8.13 -7.79 4.91
N VAL A 58 7.22 -7.62 5.88
CA VAL A 58 6.93 -8.63 6.91
C VAL A 58 5.44 -8.94 6.89
N ARG A 59 5.09 -10.23 6.82
CA ARG A 59 3.70 -10.68 6.75
C ARG A 59 3.21 -11.25 8.08
N TYR A 60 1.95 -10.97 8.38
CA TYR A 60 1.23 -11.46 9.54
C TYR A 60 -0.15 -11.94 9.08
N ARG A 61 -0.56 -13.16 9.46
CA ARG A 61 -1.98 -13.51 9.36
C ARG A 61 -2.75 -12.64 10.32
N LEU A 62 -3.89 -12.10 9.89
CA LEU A 62 -4.73 -11.27 10.77
C LEU A 62 -5.16 -12.03 12.02
N SER A 63 -5.39 -13.35 11.90
CA SER A 63 -5.71 -14.24 13.01
C SER A 63 -4.66 -14.29 14.11
N ASP A 64 -3.40 -14.01 13.78
CA ASP A 64 -2.26 -14.15 14.69
C ASP A 64 -1.97 -12.85 15.43
N ILE A 65 -2.55 -11.73 14.98
CA ILE A 65 -2.38 -10.42 15.58
C ILE A 65 -3.30 -10.32 16.80
N GLU A 66 -2.72 -9.98 17.96
CA GLU A 66 -3.47 -9.71 19.17
C GLU A 66 -3.93 -8.25 19.22
N MET A 67 -2.99 -7.34 18.97
CA MET A 67 -3.25 -5.91 18.89
C MET A 67 -2.12 -5.18 18.18
N VAL A 68 -2.44 -3.97 17.72
CA VAL A 68 -1.47 -3.02 17.17
C VAL A 68 -1.45 -1.77 18.04
N VAL A 69 -0.26 -1.34 18.47
CA VAL A 69 -0.06 -0.15 19.28
C VAL A 69 0.65 0.91 18.46
N PHE A 70 0.03 2.07 18.34
CA PHE A 70 0.60 3.25 17.70
C PHE A 70 1.14 4.22 18.75
N SER A 71 2.25 4.87 18.43
CA SER A 71 2.82 5.94 19.27
C SER A 71 3.60 6.92 18.42
N LYS A 72 3.81 8.13 18.95
CA LYS A 72 4.64 9.16 18.29
C LYS A 72 6.08 9.13 18.79
N THR A 73 6.98 9.57 17.93
CA THR A 73 8.37 9.86 18.26
C THR A 73 8.71 11.26 17.82
N VAL A 74 9.57 11.94 18.58
CA VAL A 74 10.10 13.24 18.20
C VAL A 74 11.62 13.21 18.31
N SER A 75 12.29 13.75 17.30
CA SER A 75 13.74 13.96 17.30
C SER A 75 14.05 15.27 16.61
N ARG A 76 14.69 16.21 17.33
CA ARG A 76 15.08 17.54 16.81
C ARG A 76 13.93 18.28 16.11
N GLY A 77 12.72 18.22 16.67
CA GLY A 77 11.53 18.86 16.10
C GLY A 77 10.87 18.11 14.94
N ASN A 78 11.45 16.99 14.47
CA ASN A 78 10.83 16.13 13.47
C ASN A 78 10.01 15.02 14.14
N TYR A 79 8.77 14.84 13.69
CA TYR A 79 7.89 13.79 14.19
C TYR A 79 7.97 12.53 13.32
N GLY A 80 7.72 11.39 13.96
CA GLY A 80 7.61 10.09 13.32
C GLY A 80 6.57 9.23 14.03
N GLY A 81 6.00 8.29 13.30
CA GLY A 81 5.07 7.31 13.83
C GLY A 81 5.77 5.98 14.11
N ARG A 82 5.36 5.33 15.20
CA ARG A 82 5.73 3.96 15.55
C ARG A 82 4.48 3.10 15.55
N MET A 83 4.50 2.03 14.76
CA MET A 83 3.50 0.98 14.76
C MET A 83 4.11 -0.29 15.35
N ARG A 84 3.55 -0.78 16.45
CA ARG A 84 4.01 -2.02 17.11
C ARG A 84 2.96 -3.11 16.98
N ILE A 85 3.31 -4.22 16.36
CA ILE A 85 2.42 -5.37 16.19
C ILE A 85 2.73 -6.41 17.26
N LEU A 86 1.73 -6.76 18.07
CA LEU A 86 1.80 -7.85 19.04
C LEU A 86 1.05 -9.06 18.48
N LYS A 87 1.71 -10.23 18.51
CA LYS A 87 1.10 -11.50 18.16
C LYS A 87 0.46 -12.14 19.38
N LYS A 88 -0.61 -12.91 19.17
CA LYS A 88 -1.23 -13.72 20.23
C LYS A 88 -0.20 -14.66 20.85
N GLY A 89 -0.07 -14.62 22.18
CA GLY A 89 0.90 -15.42 22.92
C GLY A 89 2.36 -14.97 22.76
N GLY A 90 2.61 -13.85 22.07
CA GLY A 90 3.95 -13.28 21.90
C GLY A 90 4.32 -12.36 23.06
N LEU A 91 5.51 -12.57 23.65
CA LEU A 91 6.03 -11.71 24.73
C LEU A 91 6.45 -10.31 24.26
N LEU A 92 6.92 -10.19 23.01
CA LEU A 92 7.46 -8.95 22.45
C LEU A 92 6.77 -8.62 21.12
N GLY A 93 6.31 -7.38 20.99
CA GLY A 93 5.82 -6.84 19.73
C GLY A 93 6.93 -6.25 18.87
N ARG A 94 6.87 -6.46 17.55
CA ARG A 94 7.81 -5.88 16.57
C ARG A 94 7.39 -4.45 16.22
N ILE A 95 8.36 -3.54 16.16
CA ILE A 95 8.14 -2.11 15.88
C ILE A 95 8.50 -1.81 14.43
N PHE A 96 7.68 -0.97 13.80
CA PHE A 96 7.86 -0.43 12.47
C PHE A 96 7.71 1.09 12.53
N LEU A 97 8.53 1.80 11.78
CA LEU A 97 8.50 3.27 11.71
C LEU A 97 7.79 3.72 10.45
N PHE A 98 7.08 4.84 10.56
CA PHE A 98 6.49 5.55 9.42
C PHE A 98 6.63 7.06 9.60
N ASP A 99 6.53 7.79 8.50
CA ASP A 99 6.65 9.25 8.47
C ASP A 99 5.60 9.86 7.53
N ALA A 100 5.64 11.18 7.32
CA ALA A 100 4.71 11.92 6.47
C ALA A 100 4.66 11.42 5.01
N SER A 101 5.62 10.61 4.55
CA SER A 101 5.57 10.02 3.21
C SER A 101 4.33 9.16 3.00
N ALA A 102 3.84 8.50 4.07
CA ALA A 102 2.65 7.65 4.00
C ALA A 102 1.37 8.43 3.69
N TYR A 103 1.28 9.67 4.18
CA TYR A 103 0.19 10.59 3.88
C TYR A 103 0.38 11.27 2.53
N ARG A 104 1.58 11.84 2.30
CA ARG A 104 1.85 12.68 1.13
C ARG A 104 2.00 11.86 -0.17
N LYS A 105 2.12 10.53 -0.08
CA LYS A 105 2.43 9.60 -1.18
C LYS A 105 3.69 10.01 -1.99
N LYS A 106 4.64 10.65 -1.30
CA LYS A 106 5.93 11.09 -1.82
C LYS A 106 6.92 11.18 -0.67
N PHE A 107 8.21 11.09 -0.98
CA PHE A 107 9.27 11.22 0.02
C PHE A 107 9.12 12.51 0.86
N ALA A 108 9.20 12.37 2.17
CA ALA A 108 9.16 13.47 3.13
C ALA A 108 10.48 13.56 3.91
N PHE A 109 11.09 14.74 3.90
CA PHE A 109 12.28 15.02 4.73
C PHE A 109 11.95 15.16 6.22
N SER A 110 10.72 15.56 6.53
CA SER A 110 10.20 15.75 7.89
C SER A 110 8.69 15.60 7.93
N SER A 111 8.17 15.30 9.12
CA SER A 111 6.76 15.20 9.44
C SER A 111 6.41 16.14 10.59
N THR A 112 5.21 16.71 10.55
CA THR A 112 4.64 17.43 11.70
C THR A 112 3.90 16.47 12.64
N CYS A 113 3.54 16.95 13.83
CA CYS A 113 2.75 16.15 14.78
C CYS A 113 1.38 15.79 14.19
N GLU A 114 0.73 16.77 13.54
CA GLU A 114 -0.60 16.66 12.96
C GLU A 114 -0.64 15.64 11.81
N GLU A 115 0.40 15.62 10.97
CA GLU A 115 0.52 14.63 9.90
C GLU A 115 0.64 13.21 10.46
N ILE A 116 1.46 13.00 11.49
CA ILE A 116 1.59 11.69 12.12
C ILE A 116 0.29 11.28 12.83
N ASP A 117 -0.40 12.21 13.47
CA ASP A 117 -1.70 11.94 14.09
C ASP A 117 -2.74 11.54 13.04
N PHE A 118 -2.83 12.27 11.92
CA PHE A 118 -3.73 11.95 10.83
C PHE A 118 -3.46 10.56 10.25
N ILE A 119 -2.19 10.25 9.95
CA ILE A 119 -1.79 8.93 9.45
C ILE A 119 -2.17 7.85 10.48
N THR A 120 -1.90 8.08 11.76
CA THR A 120 -2.20 7.11 12.82
C THR A 120 -3.69 6.78 12.87
N GLU A 121 -4.57 7.78 12.80
CA GLU A 121 -6.02 7.54 12.79
C GLU A 121 -6.47 6.76 11.55
N ASP A 122 -5.93 7.11 10.37
CA ASP A 122 -6.25 6.41 9.12
C ASP A 122 -5.80 4.94 9.16
N LEU A 123 -4.57 4.67 9.60
CA LEU A 123 -4.05 3.31 9.75
C LEU A 123 -4.86 2.50 10.78
N MET A 124 -5.23 3.11 11.91
CA MET A 124 -6.06 2.47 12.93
C MET A 124 -7.45 2.16 12.39
N LYS A 125 -8.04 3.04 11.57
CA LYS A 125 -9.33 2.80 10.91
C LYS A 125 -9.26 1.58 10.00
N GLN A 126 -8.28 1.52 9.10
CA GLN A 126 -8.10 0.39 8.18
C GLN A 126 -7.93 -0.95 8.93
N LEU A 127 -7.16 -0.96 10.03
CA LEU A 127 -6.97 -2.15 10.85
C LEU A 127 -8.27 -2.58 11.57
N ARG A 128 -9.03 -1.62 12.10
CA ARG A 128 -10.31 -1.87 12.80
C ARG A 128 -11.38 -2.41 11.86
N GLU A 129 -11.42 -1.96 10.61
CA GLU A 129 -12.29 -2.52 9.55
C GLU A 129 -12.05 -4.01 9.34
N HIS A 130 -10.84 -4.50 9.67
CA HIS A 130 -10.46 -5.91 9.61
C HIS A 130 -10.48 -6.61 10.98
N GLY A 131 -11.15 -6.03 11.98
CA GLY A 131 -11.32 -6.62 13.31
C GLY A 131 -10.08 -6.59 14.19
N ILE A 132 -9.04 -5.83 13.82
CA ILE A 132 -7.80 -5.73 14.60
C ILE A 132 -7.93 -4.68 15.70
N LYS A 133 -7.65 -5.08 16.94
CA LYS A 133 -7.61 -4.18 18.09
C LYS A 133 -6.44 -3.19 17.95
N CYS A 134 -6.75 -1.90 18.04
CA CYS A 134 -5.75 -0.83 17.94
C CYS A 134 -5.73 0.06 19.19
N ILE A 135 -4.53 0.40 19.66
CA ILE A 135 -4.29 1.30 20.80
C ILE A 135 -3.39 2.45 20.34
N LYS A 136 -3.67 3.68 20.75
CA LYS A 136 -2.81 4.85 20.56
C LYS A 136 -2.19 5.24 21.90
N LYS A 137 -0.88 5.51 21.93
CA LYS A 137 -0.09 5.93 23.09
C LYS A 137 0.64 7.23 22.84
#